data_AF-A0A285ELB3-F1
#
_entry.id   AF-A0A285ELB3-F1
#
_cell.length_a   1.000
_cell.length_b   1.000
_cell.length_c   1.000
_cell.angle_alpha   90.00
_cell.angle_beta   90.00
_cell.angle_gamma   90.00
#
_symmetry.space_group_name_H-M   'P 1'
#
loop_
_entity.id
_entity.type
_entity.pdbx_description
1 polymer ?
#
loop_
_entity_poly.entity_id
_entity_poly.type
_entity_poly.pdbx_seq_one_letter_code
_entity_poly.pdbx_strand_id
1 'polypeptide(L)' 'MSNRSFEVAAAEGRVWRCPACGDDREFVQPPCVDGHTDDGGECPEWACADCGAAIVSGAGVTAVAVSVAQAA' A
#
# COMPACT_ATOMS: atom_id res chain seq x y z
N MET A 1 -26.90 17.06 -15.39
CA MET A 1 -25.84 16.20 -15.96
C MET A 1 -24.58 17.06 -16.09
N SER A 2 -23.55 16.96 -15.26
CA SER A 2 -22.75 15.78 -14.98
C SER A 2 -22.26 15.80 -13.53
N ASN A 3 -22.60 14.73 -12.83
CA ASN A 3 -22.07 14.33 -11.54
C ASN A 3 -20.56 14.15 -11.71
N ARG A 4 -19.72 15.10 -11.31
CA ARG A 4 -18.29 14.81 -11.13
C ARG A 4 -18.19 14.03 -9.82
N SER A 5 -18.57 12.76 -9.93
CA SER A 5 -18.03 11.61 -9.22
C SER A 5 -16.51 11.69 -9.26
N PHE A 6 -15.94 12.62 -8.50
CA PHE A 6 -14.60 12.52 -7.95
C PHE A 6 -14.75 11.61 -6.74
N GLU A 7 -15.26 10.40 -6.99
CA GLU A 7 -15.25 9.31 -6.04
C GLU A 7 -13.77 8.99 -5.91
N VAL A 8 -13.17 9.63 -4.90
CA VAL A 8 -11.94 9.18 -4.27
C VAL A 8 -12.09 7.68 -4.17
N ALA A 9 -11.35 6.95 -5.00
CA ALA A 9 -11.14 5.52 -4.84
C ALA A 9 -10.34 5.35 -3.54
N ALA A 10 -10.97 5.61 -2.41
CA ALA A 10 -10.53 5.14 -1.13
C ALA A 10 -10.78 3.64 -1.19
N ALA A 11 -9.71 2.91 -1.50
CA ALA A 11 -9.64 1.47 -1.44
C ALA A 11 -10.40 0.94 -0.23
N GLU A 12 -11.19 -0.12 -0.43
CA GLU A 12 -11.84 -0.86 0.64
C GLU A 12 -10.86 -1.11 1.80
N GLY A 13 -11.18 -0.55 2.97
CA GLY A 13 -10.33 -0.60 4.16
C GLY A 13 -10.13 -2.03 4.66
N ARG A 14 -9.01 -2.27 5.35
CA ARG A 14 -8.67 -3.56 5.99
C ARG A 14 -8.36 -3.40 7.47
N VAL A 15 -8.72 -4.40 8.27
CA VAL A 15 -8.47 -4.39 9.71
C VAL A 15 -7.18 -5.14 10.04
N TRP A 16 -6.24 -4.44 10.71
CA TRP A 16 -5.00 -5.00 11.22
C TRP A 16 -4.65 -4.42 12.59
N ARG A 17 -3.79 -5.11 13.35
CA ARG A 17 -3.26 -4.57 14.59
C ARG A 17 -2.32 -3.41 14.31
N CYS A 18 -2.67 -2.22 14.79
CA CYS A 18 -1.84 -1.04 14.66
C CYS A 18 -0.71 -1.05 15.70
N PRO A 19 0.57 -0.97 15.29
CA PRO A 19 1.70 -0.97 16.22
C PRO A 19 1.76 0.31 17.07
N ALA A 20 1.18 1.42 16.60
CA ALA A 20 1.15 2.69 17.33
C ALA A 20 -0.03 2.77 18.31
N CYS A 21 -1.24 2.33 17.91
CA CYS A 21 -2.41 2.34 18.79
C CYS A 21 -2.40 1.17 19.80
N GLY A 22 -1.77 0.05 19.43
CA GLY A 22 -1.75 -1.16 20.25
C GLY A 22 -2.96 -2.09 20.08
N ASP A 23 -3.91 -1.78 19.20
CA ASP A 23 -5.14 -2.54 18.96
C ASP A 23 -5.44 -2.68 17.46
N ASP A 24 -6.45 -3.49 17.13
CA ASP A 24 -6.96 -3.61 15.76
C ASP A 24 -7.62 -2.30 15.32
N ARG A 25 -7.22 -1.82 14.14
CA ARG A 25 -7.69 -0.59 13.51
C ARG A 25 -7.92 -0.81 12.02
N GLU A 26 -8.81 -0.01 11.47
CA GLU A 26 -8.98 0.08 10.02
C GLU A 26 -7.77 0.81 9.42
N PHE A 27 -7.26 0.25 8.34
CA PHE A 27 -6.23 0.83 7.51
C PHE A 27 -6.82 1.11 6.13
N VAL A 28 -6.57 2.30 5.64
CA VAL A 28 -6.99 2.76 4.31
C VAL A 28 -5.75 2.98 3.46
N GLN A 29 -5.87 2.71 2.18
CA GLN A 29 -4.80 3.02 1.25
C GLN A 29 -4.91 4.50 0.85
N PRO A 30 -3.89 5.34 1.15
CA PRO A 30 -3.88 6.68 0.60
C PRO A 30 -3.70 6.63 -0.92
N PRO A 31 -4.18 7.65 -1.66
CA PRO A 31 -3.93 7.75 -3.09
C PRO A 31 -2.42 7.77 -3.37
N CYS A 32 -1.98 7.07 -4.41
CA CYS A 32 -0.60 7.11 -4.85
C CYS A 32 -0.23 8.47 -5.43
N VAL A 33 0.50 9.29 -4.67
CA VAL A 33 0.93 10.62 -5.14
C VAL A 33 2.30 10.57 -5.83
N ASP A 34 3.13 9.57 -5.51
CA ASP A 34 4.55 9.53 -5.91
C ASP A 34 4.84 8.74 -7.21
N GLY A 35 3.81 8.26 -7.91
CA GLY A 35 3.97 7.63 -9.24
C GLY A 35 4.59 6.21 -9.22
N HIS A 36 4.48 5.49 -8.09
CA HIS A 36 5.00 4.13 -7.95
C HIS A 36 4.31 3.08 -8.83
N THR A 37 3.12 3.38 -9.35
CA THR A 37 2.36 2.52 -10.26
C THR A 37 2.21 3.23 -11.61
N ASP A 38 2.72 2.62 -12.69
CA ASP A 38 2.69 3.17 -14.05
C ASP A 38 1.24 3.42 -14.54
N ASP A 39 0.29 2.62 -14.03
CA ASP A 39 -1.15 2.73 -14.30
C ASP A 39 -1.92 3.56 -13.26
N GLY A 40 -1.25 4.11 -12.23
CA GLY A 40 -1.91 4.79 -11.11
C GLY A 40 -2.70 3.84 -10.19
N GLY A 41 -2.36 2.55 -10.20
CA GLY A 41 -2.93 1.52 -9.33
C GLY A 41 -2.61 1.72 -7.83
N GLU A 42 -3.17 0.83 -7.02
CA GLU A 42 -3.11 0.81 -5.55
C GLU A 42 -1.67 0.78 -4.97
N CYS A 43 -1.37 1.67 -4.01
CA CYS A 43 -0.04 1.77 -3.39
C CYS A 43 0.22 0.68 -2.36
N PRO A 44 1.45 0.18 -2.20
CA PRO A 44 1.73 -0.86 -1.21
C PRO A 44 1.57 -0.36 0.25
N GLU A 45 1.48 0.96 0.46
CA GLU A 45 1.31 1.59 1.76
C GLU A 45 -0.15 1.64 2.22
N TRP A 46 -0.37 1.40 3.52
CA TRP A 46 -1.66 1.42 4.16
C TRP A 46 -1.56 2.24 5.43
N ALA A 47 -2.40 3.26 5.60
CA ALA A 47 -2.38 4.15 6.74
C ALA A 47 -3.52 3.82 7.72
N CYS A 48 -3.20 3.74 9.01
CA CYS A 48 -4.21 3.62 10.06
C CYS A 48 -5.17 4.81 9.98
N ALA A 49 -6.46 4.56 9.83
CA ALA A 49 -7.49 5.60 9.70
C ALA A 49 -7.64 6.47 10.95
N ASP A 50 -7.15 6.00 12.11
CA ASP A 50 -7.24 6.68 13.39
C ASP A 50 -6.00 7.52 13.72
N CYS A 51 -4.79 6.95 13.61
CA CYS A 51 -3.55 7.62 14.03
C CYS A 51 -2.59 7.97 12.88
N GLY A 52 -2.86 7.52 11.66
CA GLY A 52 -2.01 7.78 10.49
C GLY A 52 -0.74 6.93 10.39
N ALA A 53 -0.46 6.05 11.35
CA ALA A 53 0.68 5.13 11.25
C ALA A 53 0.55 4.24 10.01
N ALA A 54 1.59 4.21 9.18
CA ALA A 54 1.60 3.46 7.93
C ALA A 54 2.27 2.09 8.07
N ILE A 55 1.73 1.10 7.37
CA ILE A 55 2.35 -0.20 7.14
C ILE A 55 2.45 -0.45 5.63
N VAL A 56 3.38 -1.30 5.21
CA VAL A 56 3.55 -1.66 3.79
C VAL A 56 3.15 -3.12 3.60
N SER A 57 2.09 -3.38 2.84
CA SER A 57 1.68 -4.73 2.47
C SER A 57 2.41 -5.14 1.19
N GLY A 58 3.52 -5.84 1.33
CA GLY A 58 4.35 -6.26 0.19
C GLY A 58 3.75 -7.43 -0.59
N ALA A 59 3.28 -7.18 -1.81
CA ALA A 59 3.30 -8.14 -2.90
C ALA A 59 4.24 -7.60 -4.00
N GLY A 60 5.55 -7.57 -3.74
CA GLY A 60 6.47 -6.89 -4.66
C GLY A 60 7.95 -7.06 -4.36
N VAL A 61 8.38 -8.21 -3.86
CA VAL A 61 9.81 -8.58 -3.91
C VAL A 61 9.95 -9.99 -4.48
N THR A 62 9.92 -10.10 -5.81
CA THR A 62 10.46 -11.28 -6.47
C THR A 62 11.99 -11.17 -6.40
N ALA A 63 12.58 -11.82 -5.41
CA ALA A 63 14.02 -12.00 -5.36
C ALA A 63 14.46 -12.85 -6.56
N VAL A 64 15.03 -12.21 -7.58
CA VAL A 64 15.70 -12.91 -8.68
C VAL A 64 17.07 -13.37 -8.18
N ALA A 65 17.24 -14.68 -8.04
CA ALA A 65 18.53 -15.26 -7.71
C ALA A 65 19.50 -15.03 -8.86
N VAL A 66 20.56 -14.27 -8.61
CA VAL A 66 21.69 -14.15 -9.54
C VAL A 66 22.69 -15.25 -9.20
N SER A 67 22.81 -16.25 -10.06
CA SER A 67 23.84 -17.27 -9.95
C SER A 67 25.18 -16.67 -10.35
N VAL A 68 26.11 -16.53 -9.40
CA VAL A 68 27.51 -16.26 -9.73
C VAL A 68 28.16 -17.57 -10.19
N ALA A 69 28.61 -17.63 -11.43
CA ALA A 69 29.47 -18.71 -11.88
C ALA A 69 30.85 -18.51 -11.26
N GLN A 70 31.28 -19.45 -10.43
CA GLN A 70 32.63 -19.45 -9.89
C GLN A 70 33.60 -19.86 -11.01
N ALA A 71 34.63 -19.04 -11.24
CA ALA A 71 35.71 -19.35 -12.18
C ALA A 71 36.73 -20.29 -11.51
N ALA A 72 37.10 -21.33 -12.25
CA ALA A 72 37.83 -22.53 -11.85
C ALA A 72 39.12 -22.32 -11.05
#